data_AF-A0A2A6CYH2-F1
#
_entry.id   AF-A0A2A6CYH2-F1
#
_cell.length_a   1.000
_cell.length_b   1.000
_cell.length_c   1.000
_cell.angle_alpha   90.00
_cell.angle_beta   90.00
_cell.angle_gamma   90.00
#
_symmetry.space_group_name_H-M   'P 1'
#
loop_
_entity.id
_entity.type
_entity.pdbx_description
1 polymer ?
#
loop_
_entity_poly.entity_id
_entity_poly.type
_entity_poly.pdbx_seq_one_letter_code
_entity_poly.pdbx_strand_id
1 'polypeptide(L)' 'MPTRAKGEVLHEYIVTGRKLPTEKEPVTPIYKMQIFASNTIIAKSHFWYFISMLRRLKKAIGEILECRRVFFSI' A
#
# COMPACT_ATOMS: atom_id res chain seq x y z
N MET A 1 2.00 -2.68 -14.66
CA MET A 1 0.80 -3.46 -14.28
C MET A 1 1.13 -4.21 -13.00
N PRO A 2 0.24 -4.26 -11.99
CA PRO A 2 0.48 -5.06 -10.79
C PRO A 2 0.77 -6.50 -11.24
N THR A 3 1.77 -7.12 -10.62
CA THR A 3 2.21 -8.45 -10.99
C THR A 3 1.03 -9.43 -10.89
N ARG A 4 0.77 -10.16 -11.99
CA ARG A 4 -0.20 -11.26 -11.98
C ARG A 4 0.29 -12.35 -11.02
N ALA A 5 -0.65 -12.97 -10.30
CA ALA A 5 -0.35 -14.16 -9.52
C ALA A 5 0.10 -15.28 -10.47
N LYS A 6 1.37 -15.71 -10.37
CA LYS A 6 1.92 -16.81 -11.19
C LYS A 6 1.53 -18.19 -10.61
N GLY A 7 0.27 -18.34 -10.21
CA GLY A 7 -0.20 -19.53 -9.45
C GLY A 7 0.23 -19.54 -7.98
N GLU A 8 0.84 -18.45 -7.49
CA GLU A 8 1.22 -18.30 -6.08
C GLU A 8 -0.02 -18.04 -5.22
N VAL A 9 -0.03 -18.62 -4.01
CA VAL A 9 -1.06 -18.35 -3.01
C VAL A 9 -0.98 -16.88 -2.61
N LEU A 10 -2.11 -16.18 -2.69
CA LEU A 10 -2.20 -14.79 -2.26
C LEU A 10 -2.54 -14.73 -0.78
N HIS A 11 -1.96 -13.75 -0.11
CA HIS A 11 -2.25 -13.39 1.25
C HIS A 11 -2.84 -11.99 1.28
N GLU A 12 -3.76 -11.78 2.22
CA GLU A 12 -4.31 -10.46 2.46
C GLU A 12 -3.32 -9.60 3.25
N TYR A 13 -3.07 -8.40 2.76
CA TYR A 13 -2.30 -7.37 3.41
C TYR A 13 -3.13 -6.10 3.55
N ILE A 14 -3.09 -5.51 4.74
CA ILE A 14 -3.51 -4.14 4.94
C ILE A 14 -2.26 -3.27 4.84
N VAL A 15 -2.25 -2.37 3.87
CA VAL A 15 -1.17 -1.39 3.66
C VAL A 15 -1.72 0.00 3.89
N THR A 16 -1.06 0.74 4.79
CA THR A 16 -1.43 2.09 5.16
C THR A 16 -0.30 3.04 4.80
N GLY A 17 -0.60 4.15 4.13
CA GLY A 17 0.40 5.13 3.74
C GLY A 17 -0.17 6.54 3.59
N ARG A 18 0.72 7.53 3.53
CA ARG A 18 0.36 8.94 3.43
C ARG A 18 1.41 9.73 2.64
N LYS A 19 1.06 10.98 2.31
CA LYS A 19 2.04 11.97 1.84
C LYS A 19 2.93 12.38 3.01
N LEU A 20 4.22 12.62 2.75
CA LEU A 20 5.12 13.15 3.77
C LEU A 20 4.61 14.51 4.27
N PRO A 21 4.48 14.71 5.59
CA PRO A 21 4.14 16.02 6.15
C PRO A 21 5.16 17.09 5.73
N THR A 22 4.68 18.31 5.52
CA THR A 22 5.53 19.48 5.22
C THR A 22 5.14 20.63 6.14
N GLU A 23 5.98 21.66 6.27
CA GLU A 23 5.66 22.83 7.10
C GLU A 23 4.33 23.50 6.71
N LYS A 24 4.01 23.49 5.40
CA LYS A 24 2.76 24.05 4.86
C LYS A 24 1.54 23.14 5.07
N GLU A 25 1.77 21.83 5.19
CA GLU A 25 0.72 20.82 5.31
C GLU A 25 1.20 19.74 6.30
N PRO A 26 1.09 20.00 7.62
CA PRO A 26 1.58 19.10 8.66
C PRO A 26 0.68 17.89 8.85
N VAL A 27 -0.62 18.04 8.55
CA VAL A 27 -1.61 16.97 8.66
C VAL A 27 -1.97 16.49 7.25
N THR A 28 -1.46 15.32 6.89
CA THR A 28 -1.75 14.69 5.60
C THR A 28 -2.75 13.55 5.74
N PRO A 29 -3.63 13.33 4.75
CA PRO A 29 -4.61 12.25 4.80
C PRO A 29 -3.91 10.88 4.76
N ILE A 30 -4.43 9.96 5.58
CA ILE A 30 -3.96 8.58 5.65
C ILE A 30 -4.83 7.70 4.76
N TYR A 31 -4.19 6.92 3.89
CA TYR A 31 -4.86 6.00 2.99
C TYR A 31 -4.58 4.57 3.43
N LYS A 32 -5.65 3.77 3.56
CA LYS A 32 -5.60 2.33 3.87
C LYS A 32 -6.10 1.55 2.66
N MET A 33 -5.35 0.53 2.25
CA MET A 33 -5.72 -0.37 1.16
C MET A 33 -5.62 -1.82 1.62
N GLN A 34 -6.63 -2.61 1.27
CA GLN A 34 -6.59 -4.07 1.35
C GLN A 34 -6.04 -4.61 0.03
N ILE A 35 -4.93 -5.35 0.11
CA ILE A 35 -4.14 -5.79 -1.04
C ILE A 35 -3.89 -7.30 -0.93
N PHE A 36 -4.20 -8.02 -1.99
CA PHE A 36 -3.87 -9.45 -2.10
C PHE A 36 -2.56 -9.62 -2.86
N ALA A 37 -1.55 -10.16 -2.20
CA ALA A 37 -0.21 -10.35 -2.76
C ALA A 37 0.45 -11.60 -2.19
N SER A 38 1.46 -12.16 -2.87
CA SER A 38 2.19 -13.32 -2.35
C SER A 38 3.18 -12.95 -1.24
N ASN A 39 3.67 -11.72 -1.20
CA ASN A 39 4.55 -11.23 -0.15
C ASN A 39 4.38 -9.73 0.13
N THR A 40 5.03 -9.24 1.18
CA THR A 40 4.97 -7.84 1.62
C THR A 40 5.59 -6.86 0.61
N ILE A 41 6.59 -7.28 -0.16
CA ILE A 41 7.26 -6.44 -1.16
C ILE A 41 6.30 -6.12 -2.30
N ILE A 42 5.62 -7.15 -2.82
CA ILE A 42 4.61 -7.03 -3.86
C ILE A 42 3.41 -6.22 -3.33
N ALA A 43 2.98 -6.46 -2.09
CA ALA A 43 1.91 -5.68 -1.47
C ALA A 43 2.22 -4.17 -1.45
N LYS A 44 3.43 -3.78 -1.03
CA LYS A 44 3.88 -2.37 -1.04
C LYS A 44 3.96 -1.81 -2.47
N SER A 45 4.41 -2.61 -3.42
CA SER A 45 4.47 -2.21 -4.84
C SER A 45 3.07 -1.95 -5.42
N HIS A 46 2.12 -2.84 -5.14
CA HIS A 46 0.71 -2.68 -5.52
C HIS A 46 0.09 -1.44 -4.88
N PHE A 47 0.37 -1.16 -3.60
CA PHE A 47 -0.07 0.06 -2.93
C PHE A 47 0.36 1.30 -3.72
N TRP A 48 1.65 1.42 -4.04
CA TRP A 48 2.17 2.56 -4.80
C TRP A 48 1.57 2.66 -6.20
N TYR A 49 1.35 1.51 -6.85
CA TYR A 49 0.68 1.48 -8.15
C TYR A 49 -0.74 2.07 -8.06
N PHE A 50 -1.59 1.56 -7.17
CA PHE A 50 -2.98 2.00 -7.06
C PHE A 50 -3.11 3.43 -6.53
N ILE A 51 -2.35 3.82 -5.51
CA ILE A 51 -2.45 5.16 -4.92
C ILE A 51 -1.95 6.26 -5.87
N SER A 52 -0.99 5.95 -6.74
CA SER A 52 -0.53 6.88 -7.78
C SER A 52 -1.62 7.15 -8.82
N MET A 53 -2.42 6.14 -9.14
CA MET A 53 -3.56 6.27 -10.07
C MET A 53 -4.75 7.00 -9.42
N LEU A 54 -5.04 6.69 -8.16
CA LEU A 54 -6.23 7.22 -7.46
C LEU A 54 -6.04 8.62 -6.86
N ARG A 55 -4.85 8.89 -6.31
CA ARG A 55 -4.57 10.11 -5.52
C ARG A 55 -3.36 10.89 -6.02
N ARG A 56 -2.76 10.49 -7.15
CA ARG A 56 -1.52 11.09 -7.70
C ARG A 56 -0.36 11.11 -6.69
N LEU A 57 -0.40 10.20 -5.70
CA LEU A 57 0.64 10.08 -4.68
C LEU A 57 1.76 9.17 -5.20
N LYS A 58 2.99 9.68 -5.21
CA LYS A 58 4.17 8.93 -5.64
C LYS A 58 4.99 8.47 -4.44
N LYS A 59 5.71 7.34 -4.61
CA LYS A 59 6.63 6.80 -3.60
C LYS A 59 7.68 7.80 -3.12
N ALA A 60 8.14 8.71 -3.98
CA ALA A 60 9.16 9.70 -3.63
C ALA A 60 8.68 10.79 -2.66
N ILE A 61 7.37 11.05 -2.60
CA ILE A 61 6.76 12.14 -1.80
C ILE A 61 5.83 11.59 -0.71
N GLY A 62 5.88 10.29 -0.46
CA GLY A 62 5.01 9.61 0.48
C GLY A 62 5.74 8.52 1.23
N GLU A 63 5.12 8.05 2.29
CA GLU A 63 5.61 6.98 3.15
C GLU A 63 4.53 5.93 3.38
N ILE A 64 4.96 4.68 3.58
CA ILE A 64 4.09 3.61 4.07
C ILE A 64 4.28 3.57 5.58
N LEU A 65 3.19 3.79 6.32
CA LEU A 65 3.17 3.75 7.78
C LEU A 65 3.15 2.33 8.30
N GLU A 66 2.36 1.46 7.67
CA GLU A 66 2.21 0.06 8.07
C GLU A 66 1.95 -0.83 6.85
N CYS A 67 2.51 -2.05 6.89
CA CYS A 67 2.14 -3.14 5.99
C CYS A 67 2.00 -4.39 6.85
N ARG A 68 0.76 -4.83 7.08
CA ARG A 68 0.42 -5.94 7.97
C ARG A 68 -0.30 -7.04 7.20
N ARG A 69 0.10 -8.29 7.40
CA ARG A 69 -0.63 -9.46 6.90
C ARG A 69 -1.85 -9.71 7.78
N VAL A 70 -3.01 -9.87 7.15
CA VAL A 70 -4.24 -10.28 7.85
C VAL A 70 -4.28 -11.80 7.86
N PHE A 71 -4.40 -12.38 9.04
CA PHE A 71 -4.65 -13.79 9.23
C PHE A 71 -6.14 -13.94 9.54
N PHE A 72 -6.86 -14.70 8.71
CA PHE A 72 -8.22 -15.10 9.04
C PHE A 72 -8.12 -16.15 10.16
N SER A 73 -8.45 -15.74 11.38
CA SER A 73 -8.83 -16.70 12.41
C SER A 73 -10.32 -16.97 12.21
N ILE A 74 -10.65 -18.21 11.89
CA ILE A 74 -12.00 -18.75 12.01
C ILE A 74 -12.20 -19.16 13.46
#